data_AF-A0A6P0BEV8-F1
#
_entry.id   AF-A0A6P0BEV8-F1
#
_cell.length_a   1.000
_cell.length_b   1.000
_cell.length_c   1.000
_cell.angle_alpha   90.00
_cell.angle_beta   90.00
_cell.angle_gamma   90.00
#
_symmetry.space_group_name_H-M   'P 1'
#
loop_
_entity.id
_entity.type
_entity.pdbx_description
1 polymer ?
#
loop_
_entity_poly.entity_id
_entity_poly.type
_entity_poly.pdbx_seq_one_letter_code
_entity_poly.pdbx_strand_id
1 'polypeptide(L)'
;MISRSRSIGSGDSTTSASPEGTEIARQIVGALLNHRTRMFFVTHMFEFANGFAEDDSRGVAFLRAERREDGSRTYKLIEGKPLRTSFGEDPE
;
A
#
# COMPACT_ATOMS: atom_id res chain seq x y z
N MET A 1 38.17 28.36 5.89
CA MET A 1 37.61 27.91 7.18
C MET A 1 36.23 28.53 7.33
N ILE A 2 35.17 27.72 7.23
CA ILE A 2 33.87 27.81 7.91
C ILE A 2 33.02 26.70 7.27
N SER A 3 32.89 25.63 8.05
CA SER A 3 32.07 24.46 7.80
C SER A 3 30.60 24.83 7.87
N ARG A 4 29.79 24.37 6.92
CA ARG A 4 28.35 24.20 7.14
C ARG A 4 28.01 22.76 6.86
N SER A 5 27.84 22.05 7.97
CA SER A 5 27.48 20.65 8.11
C SER A 5 26.29 20.29 7.23
N ARG A 6 26.45 19.29 6.36
CA ARG A 6 25.31 18.56 5.80
C ARG A 6 24.65 17.82 6.95
N SER A 7 23.43 18.23 7.28
CA SER A 7 22.52 17.37 8.03
C SER A 7 22.17 16.21 7.11
N ILE A 8 22.82 15.07 7.32
CA ILE A 8 22.40 13.79 6.74
C ILE A 8 21.26 13.33 7.66
N GLY A 9 20.04 13.75 7.32
CA GLY A 9 18.83 13.22 7.93
C GLY A 9 18.70 11.75 7.56
N SER A 10 18.85 10.91 8.58
CA SER A 10 18.20 9.61 8.81
C SER A 10 17.46 9.00 7.62
N GLY A 11 17.94 7.83 7.18
CA GLY A 11 17.26 7.00 6.21
C GLY A 11 15.82 6.72 6.62
N ASP A 12 14.90 7.13 5.77
CA ASP A 12 13.49 6.77 5.83
C ASP A 12 13.27 5.72 4.74
N SER A 13 13.22 4.44 5.14
CA SER A 13 12.84 3.32 4.26
C SER A 13 11.32 3.29 4.02
N THR A 14 10.67 4.44 3.93
CA THR A 14 9.26 4.59 3.57
C THR A 14 9.16 4.63 2.05
N THR A 15 9.10 3.46 1.40
CA THR A 15 8.61 3.39 0.01
C THR A 15 7.08 3.57 0.00
N SER A 16 6.60 4.70 0.49
CA SER A 16 5.27 5.21 0.16
C SER A 16 5.37 5.68 -1.28
N ALA A 17 4.72 4.98 -2.20
CA ALA A 17 4.83 5.32 -3.61
C ALA A 17 4.49 6.79 -3.87
N SER A 18 5.11 7.35 -4.90
CA SER A 18 4.94 8.76 -5.21
C SER A 18 3.47 9.06 -5.55
N PRO A 19 2.98 10.29 -5.28
CA PRO A 19 1.63 10.70 -5.67
C PRO A 19 1.36 10.50 -7.17
N GLU A 20 2.37 10.71 -8.02
CA GLU A 20 2.27 10.50 -9.46
C GLU A 20 2.08 9.02 -9.81
N GLY A 21 2.82 8.12 -9.14
CA GLY A 21 2.65 6.68 -9.30
C GLY A 21 1.26 6.21 -8.87
N THR A 22 0.72 6.80 -7.80
CA THR A 22 -0.65 6.54 -7.32
C THR A 22 -1.70 6.96 -8.34
N GLU A 23 -1.56 8.14 -8.93
CA GLU A 23 -2.52 8.64 -9.91
C GLU A 23 -2.50 7.84 -11.23
N ILE A 24 -1.31 7.46 -11.72
CA ILE A 24 -1.19 6.62 -12.92
C ILE A 24 -1.86 5.25 -12.68
N ALA A 25 -1.60 4.63 -11.53
CA ALA A 25 -2.23 3.36 -11.16
C ALA A 25 -3.75 3.50 -11.11
N ARG A 26 -4.27 4.59 -10.52
CA ARG A 26 -5.71 4.85 -10.40
C ARG A 26 -6.38 4.95 -11.77
N GLN A 27 -5.76 5.61 -12.73
CA GLN A 27 -6.28 5.74 -14.10
C GLN A 27 -6.34 4.39 -14.82
N ILE A 28 -5.28 3.57 -14.72
CA ILE A 28 -5.25 2.24 -15.34
C ILE A 28 -6.33 1.33 -14.73
N VAL A 29 -6.41 1.29 -13.40
CA VAL A 29 -7.37 0.46 -12.66
C VAL A 29 -8.81 0.93 -12.96
N GLY A 30 -9.05 2.24 -13.00
CA GLY A 30 -10.34 2.81 -13.40
C GLY A 30 -10.76 2.42 -14.81
N ALA A 31 -9.84 2.42 -15.78
CA ALA A 31 -10.13 1.97 -17.14
C ALA A 31 -10.50 0.48 -17.17
N LEU A 32 -9.76 -0.39 -16.44
CA LEU A 32 -10.06 -1.82 -16.37
C LEU A 32 -11.43 -2.10 -15.71
N LEU A 33 -11.80 -1.34 -14.69
CA LEU A 33 -13.12 -1.41 -14.05
C LEU A 33 -14.24 -1.02 -15.01
N ASN A 34 -14.04 0.02 -15.83
CA ASN A 34 -15.02 0.45 -16.83
C ASN A 34 -15.30 -0.64 -17.87
N HIS A 35 -14.32 -1.52 -18.14
CA HIS A 35 -14.49 -2.69 -19.00
C HIS A 35 -15.06 -3.92 -18.28
N ARG A 36 -15.49 -3.79 -17.01
CA ARG A 36 -16.04 -4.86 -16.16
C ARG A 36 -15.11 -6.07 -15.99
N THR A 37 -13.80 -5.82 -16.03
CA THR A 37 -12.79 -6.85 -15.79
C THR A 37 -12.67 -7.13 -14.30
N ARG A 38 -12.72 -8.41 -13.90
CA ARG A 38 -12.38 -8.82 -12.54
C ARG A 38 -10.86 -8.89 -12.40
N MET A 39 -10.33 -8.29 -11.33
CA MET A 39 -8.89 -8.23 -11.10
C MET A 39 -8.56 -8.42 -9.62
N PHE A 40 -7.35 -8.93 -9.37
CA PHE A 40 -6.74 -8.96 -8.06
C PHE A 40 -5.51 -8.05 -8.12
N PHE A 41 -5.41 -7.11 -7.18
CA PHE A 41 -4.31 -6.14 -7.14
C PHE A 41 -3.60 -6.25 -5.80
N VAL A 42 -2.32 -6.60 -5.82
CA VAL A 42 -1.46 -6.68 -4.63
C VAL A 42 -0.53 -5.48 -4.65
N THR A 43 -0.61 -4.64 -3.63
CA THR A 43 0.15 -3.39 -3.59
C THR A 43 0.56 -3.01 -2.17
N HIS A 44 1.71 -2.34 -2.08
CA HIS A 44 2.17 -1.66 -0.87
C HIS A 44 1.78 -0.17 -0.86
N MET A 45 1.12 0.32 -1.92
CA MET A 45 0.73 1.73 -2.08
C MET A 45 -0.53 2.01 -1.25
N PHE A 46 -0.34 2.44 0.00
CA PHE A 46 -1.45 2.75 0.90
C PHE A 46 -2.39 3.80 0.31
N GLU A 47 -1.87 4.93 -0.20
CA GLU A 47 -2.67 6.03 -0.74
C GLU A 47 -3.56 5.57 -1.90
N PHE A 48 -3.02 4.77 -2.82
CA PHE A 48 -3.77 4.18 -3.90
C PHE A 48 -4.93 3.31 -3.38
N ALA A 49 -4.64 2.38 -2.47
CA ALA A 49 -5.66 1.46 -1.96
C ALA A 49 -6.71 2.19 -1.10
N ASN A 50 -6.28 3.19 -0.32
CA ASN A 50 -7.15 3.99 0.53
C ASN A 50 -8.12 4.84 -0.29
N GLY A 51 -7.69 5.40 -1.43
CA GLY A 51 -8.58 6.14 -2.33
C GLY A 51 -9.82 5.33 -2.76
N PHE A 52 -9.66 4.06 -3.12
CA PHE A 52 -10.80 3.19 -3.45
C PHE A 52 -11.68 2.84 -2.24
N ALA A 53 -11.10 2.83 -1.04
CA ALA A 53 -11.84 2.55 0.20
C ALA A 53 -12.66 3.76 0.66
N GLU A 54 -12.21 4.98 0.35
CA GLU A 54 -12.91 6.24 0.60
C GLU A 54 -13.99 6.52 -0.43
N ASP A 55 -13.75 6.20 -1.70
CA ASP A 55 -14.69 6.39 -2.81
C ASP A 55 -15.94 5.49 -2.75
N ASP A 56 -16.09 4.66 -1.70
CA ASP A 56 -17.14 3.64 -1.53
C ASP A 56 -17.45 2.90 -2.85
N SER A 57 -16.38 2.52 -3.54
CA SER A 57 -16.45 1.88 -4.85
C SER A 57 -17.14 0.53 -4.71
N ARG A 58 -18.47 0.51 -4.91
CA ARG A 58 -19.31 -0.69 -4.86
C ARG A 58 -18.68 -1.78 -5.72
N GLY A 59 -18.30 -2.90 -5.10
CA GLY A 59 -17.70 -4.05 -5.78
C GLY A 59 -16.19 -4.22 -5.59
N VAL A 60 -15.55 -3.42 -4.73
CA VAL A 60 -14.14 -3.62 -4.33
C VAL A 60 -14.09 -4.34 -2.97
N ALA A 61 -13.37 -5.45 -2.92
CA ALA A 61 -13.06 -6.15 -1.67
C ALA A 61 -11.60 -5.89 -1.29
N PHE A 62 -11.37 -5.49 -0.04
CA PHE A 62 -10.02 -5.28 0.49
C PHE A 62 -9.61 -6.48 1.33
N LEU A 63 -8.47 -7.09 0.97
CA LEU A 63 -7.93 -8.26 1.63
C LEU A 63 -6.55 -7.95 2.20
N ARG A 64 -6.26 -8.50 3.38
CA ARG A 64 -4.96 -8.43 4.05
C ARG A 64 -4.53 -9.82 4.49
N ALA A 65 -3.24 -10.04 4.62
CA ALA A 65 -2.74 -11.24 5.28
C ALA A 65 -3.14 -11.22 6.77
N GLU A 66 -3.67 -12.33 7.28
CA GLU A 66 -3.91 -12.52 8.72
C GLU A 66 -2.56 -12.52 9.45
N ARG A 67 -2.37 -11.58 10.38
CA ARG A 67 -1.23 -11.55 11.30
C ARG A 67 -1.71 -12.05 12.67
N ARG A 68 -1.04 -13.07 13.19
CA ARG A 68 -1.18 -13.49 14.58
C ARG A 68 -0.19 -12.74 15.45
N GLU A 69 -0.53 -12.56 16.72
CA GLU A 69 0.32 -11.86 17.70
C GLU A 69 1.68 -12.56 17.89
N ASP A 70 1.77 -13.85 17.55
CA ASP A 70 3.00 -14.66 17.60
C ASP A 70 3.96 -14.44 16.41
N GLY A 71 3.61 -13.56 15.47
CA GLY A 71 4.42 -13.30 14.26
C GLY A 71 4.40 -14.43 13.23
N SER A 72 3.65 -15.51 13.46
CA SER A 72 3.57 -16.63 12.52
C SER A 72 2.83 -16.24 11.24
N ARG A 73 3.38 -16.66 10.10
CA ARG A 73 2.73 -16.50 8.79
C ARG A 73 1.61 -17.51 8.66
N THR A 74 0.38 -17.03 8.61
CA THR A 74 -0.82 -17.88 8.52
C THR A 74 -1.17 -18.27 7.10
N TYR A 75 -0.61 -17.56 6.10
CA TYR A 75 -0.94 -17.66 4.67
C TYR A 75 -2.44 -17.49 4.36
N LYS A 76 -3.21 -16.89 5.27
CA LYS A 76 -4.63 -16.62 5.09
C LYS A 76 -4.85 -15.16 4.72
N LEU A 77 -5.77 -14.93 3.78
CA LEU A 77 -6.28 -13.59 3.47
C LEU A 77 -7.58 -13.37 4.25
N ILE A 78 -7.65 -12.26 4.98
CA ILE A 78 -8.83 -11.79 5.72
C ILE A 78 -9.30 -10.47 5.11
N GLU A 79 -10.61 -10.22 5.18
CA GLU A 79 -11.14 -8.92 4.80
C GLU A 79 -10.62 -7.82 5.75
N GLY A 80 -10.23 -6.70 5.17
CA GLY A 80 -9.78 -5.56 5.95
C GLY A 80 -9.28 -4.41 5.09
N LYS A 81 -9.60 -3.18 5.52
CA LYS A 81 -9.16 -1.95 4.86
C LYS A 81 -7.64 -1.85 4.76
N PRO A 82 -7.12 -1.11 3.77
CA PRO A 82 -5.69 -0.83 3.65
C PRO A 82 -5.10 -0.35 4.98
N LEU A 83 -3.86 -0.73 5.27
CA LEU A 83 -3.16 -0.35 6.48
C LEU A 83 -1.86 0.37 6.09
N ARG A 84 -1.59 1.52 6.70
CA ARG A 84 -0.43 2.37 6.36
C ARG A 84 0.91 1.80 6.87
N THR A 85 0.89 0.69 7.59
CA THR A 85 2.11 0.05 8.13
C THR A 85 2.58 -1.04 7.20
N SER A 86 3.84 -0.96 6.76
CA SER A 86 4.54 -2.07 6.10
C SER A 86 5.26 -2.90 7.17
N PHE A 87 5.01 -4.20 7.22
CA PHE A 87 5.75 -5.13 8.08
C PHE A 87 6.94 -5.75 7.34
N GLY A 88 7.63 -4.96 6.50
CA GLY A 88 8.76 -5.43 5.69
C GLY A 88 9.98 -5.83 6.51
N GLU A 89 10.08 -5.33 7.74
CA GLU A 89 11.07 -5.73 8.74
C GLU A 89 10.45 -6.78 9.67
N ASP A 90 10.23 -8.01 9.20
CA ASP A 90 10.25 -9.14 10.13
C ASP A 90 11.74 -9.50 10.32
N PRO A 91 12.31 -9.35 11.53
CA PRO A 91 13.58 -9.99 11.83
C PRO A 91 13.36 -11.51 11.79
N GLU A 92 14.21 -12.22 11.04
CA GLU A 92 14.32 -13.69 11.11
C GLU A 92 14.59 -14.18 12.55
#